data_AF-A0A978S6F2-F1
#
_entry.id   AF-A0A978S6F2-F1
#
_cell.length_a   1.000
_cell.length_b   1.000
_cell.length_c   1.000
_cell.angle_alpha   90.00
_cell.angle_beta   90.00
_cell.angle_gamma   90.00
#
_symmetry.space_group_name_H-M   'P 1'
#
loop_
_entity.id
_entity.type
_entity.pdbx_description
1 polymer ?
#
loop_
_entity_poly.entity_id
_entity_poly.type
_entity_poly.pdbx_seq_one_letter_code
_entity_poly.pdbx_strand_id
1 'polypeptide(L)'
;MSDLLPLTGNATVMMVINDQPVTIEVKGADAPLTGGNFVDLVERGFYDGISFHRVENDPRFSLVQGGDPNSKDPSFPVAALGRAGFTDPTTQQQRFIPLEIKPAGEAEPIYNQTFTGVEPVLRNQRGSVAMARSEFLDSASSQFYVNLVDIPSLDGAYAVFGNVTSGLEALDGLQVGDRIAAARVIGGTIPSRTSTIMSNNQLLNDLTNFANSANLPLRFSDFSDSDDTINLTPEMLAQASSGVRGGAGNDTIIGSMAADVAIGGQGNDTINGEAGNDYLRGDMNDDSLFGGEGNDIINGNLGNDVVDGGTGDDFLRGGKDNDTLTGGDGNDYLSGDLGTDILTGGGGADTFIFRADSVAAAGDLAAADRVLDFNAGEGDRLGIAGITDLAEIAFNASGADTLIQLSDGSILGMIENAAVDAVRNAAFATGFGDAALKVG
;
A
#
# COMPACT_ATOMS: atom_id res chain seq x y z
N MET A 1 -17.99 5.20 17.73
CA MET A 1 -17.16 4.00 17.95
C MET A 1 -17.39 2.91 16.89
N SER A 2 -18.35 3.05 15.96
CA SER A 2 -18.66 2.01 14.95
C SER A 2 -17.62 1.83 13.83
N ASP A 3 -16.65 2.74 13.72
CA ASP A 3 -15.76 2.82 12.54
C ASP A 3 -14.30 2.47 12.86
N LEU A 4 -14.01 2.06 14.10
CA LEU A 4 -12.67 1.62 14.50
C LEU A 4 -12.57 0.11 14.33
N LEU A 5 -11.86 -0.33 13.29
CA LEU A 5 -11.57 -1.74 13.09
C LEU A 5 -10.39 -2.14 14.00
N PRO A 6 -10.60 -3.08 14.95
CA PRO A 6 -9.53 -3.54 15.81
C PRO A 6 -8.44 -4.24 14.98
N LEU A 7 -7.17 -4.00 15.31
CA LEU A 7 -6.06 -4.74 14.72
C LEU A 7 -5.97 -6.12 15.37
N THR A 8 -6.19 -7.18 14.61
CA THR A 8 -6.28 -8.56 15.14
C THR A 8 -4.92 -9.26 15.27
N GLY A 9 -3.89 -8.75 14.59
CA GLY A 9 -2.52 -9.29 14.60
C GLY A 9 -1.47 -8.21 14.80
N ASN A 10 -0.21 -8.50 14.46
CA ASN A 10 0.81 -7.47 14.42
C ASN A 10 0.81 -6.76 13.06
N ALA A 11 1.21 -5.50 13.06
CA ALA A 11 1.50 -4.74 11.84
C ALA A 11 2.88 -4.12 11.95
N THR A 12 3.54 -3.94 10.82
CA THR A 12 4.83 -3.24 10.74
C THR A 12 4.62 -1.92 10.02
N VAL A 13 5.00 -0.82 10.66
CA VAL A 13 4.95 0.53 10.08
C VAL A 13 6.37 1.03 9.93
N MET A 14 6.70 1.55 8.75
CA MET A 14 7.95 2.28 8.54
C MET A 14 7.65 3.77 8.43
N MET A 15 8.36 4.57 9.21
CA MET A 15 8.38 6.03 9.12
C MET A 15 9.72 6.48 8.55
N VAL A 16 9.70 7.45 7.63
CA VAL A 16 10.91 8.13 7.16
C VAL A 16 11.01 9.45 7.89
N ILE A 17 12.07 9.62 8.69
CA ILE A 17 12.31 10.82 9.49
C ILE A 17 13.76 11.25 9.23
N ASN A 18 13.96 12.48 8.74
CA ASN A 18 15.28 13.00 8.36
C ASN A 18 16.04 12.04 7.41
N ASP A 19 15.36 11.52 6.38
CA ASP A 19 15.85 10.52 5.41
C ASP A 19 16.32 9.19 6.03
N GLN A 20 15.99 8.93 7.31
CA GLN A 20 16.28 7.67 7.99
C GLN A 20 15.00 6.87 8.22
N PRO A 21 15.00 5.57 7.92
CA PRO A 21 13.87 4.70 8.22
C PRO A 21 13.82 4.37 9.71
N VAL A 22 12.62 4.44 10.28
CA VAL A 22 12.29 4.01 11.65
C VAL A 22 11.16 2.99 11.56
N THR A 23 11.44 1.75 11.94
CA THR A 23 10.49 0.65 11.86
C THR A 23 9.83 0.44 13.21
N ILE A 24 8.50 0.42 13.22
CA ILE A 24 7.65 0.23 14.39
C ILE A 24 6.87 -1.07 14.22
N GLU A 25 6.99 -1.98 15.18
CA GLU A 25 6.11 -3.14 15.29
C GLU A 25 4.92 -2.78 16.19
N VAL A 26 3.71 -2.79 15.61
CA VAL A 26 2.44 -2.55 16.29
C VAL A 26 1.89 -3.89 16.77
N LYS A 27 1.53 -3.98 18.06
CA LYS A 27 1.11 -5.21 18.75
C LYS A 27 -0.42 -5.24 18.90
N GLY A 28 -1.14 -5.51 17.81
CA GLY A 28 -2.60 -5.52 17.81
C GLY A 28 -3.23 -6.57 18.74
N ALA A 29 -2.55 -7.71 18.97
CA ALA A 29 -3.06 -8.72 19.92
C ALA A 29 -3.09 -8.25 21.40
N ASP A 30 -2.30 -7.23 21.75
CA ASP A 30 -2.22 -6.68 23.11
C ASP A 30 -2.82 -5.28 23.23
N ALA A 31 -2.94 -4.55 22.11
CA ALA A 31 -3.54 -3.21 22.02
C ALA A 31 -4.36 -3.06 20.71
N PRO A 32 -5.46 -3.81 20.52
CA PRO A 32 -6.19 -3.90 19.26
C PRO A 32 -6.83 -2.58 18.82
N LEU A 33 -7.41 -1.80 19.74
CA LEU A 33 -8.04 -0.52 19.41
C LEU A 33 -7.00 0.58 19.19
N THR A 34 -5.99 0.66 20.06
CA THR A 34 -4.95 1.70 20.00
C THR A 34 -4.04 1.49 18.80
N GLY A 35 -3.57 0.26 18.61
CA GLY A 35 -2.78 -0.14 17.45
C GLY A 35 -3.58 -0.04 16.15
N GLY A 36 -4.83 -0.50 16.14
CA GLY A 36 -5.71 -0.37 14.98
C GLY A 36 -5.98 1.07 14.56
N ASN A 37 -6.22 1.97 15.52
CA ASN A 37 -6.37 3.39 15.24
C ASN A 37 -5.09 4.01 14.66
N PHE A 38 -3.92 3.67 15.21
CA PHE A 38 -2.65 4.16 14.68
C PHE A 38 -2.43 3.68 13.23
N VAL A 39 -2.65 2.39 12.96
CA VAL A 39 -2.51 1.79 11.63
C VAL A 39 -3.50 2.39 10.63
N ASP A 40 -4.78 2.59 10.97
CA ASP A 40 -5.74 3.24 10.07
C ASP A 40 -5.32 4.68 9.71
N LEU A 41 -4.75 5.43 10.66
CA LEU A 41 -4.23 6.77 10.36
C LEU A 41 -3.01 6.70 9.43
N VAL A 42 -2.14 5.70 9.57
CA VAL A 42 -1.03 5.46 8.62
C VAL A 42 -1.57 5.13 7.22
N GLU A 43 -2.55 4.22 7.10
CA GLU A 43 -3.17 3.84 5.82
C GLU A 43 -3.83 5.03 5.11
N ARG A 44 -4.27 6.04 5.86
CA ARG A 44 -4.86 7.27 5.32
C ARG A 44 -3.82 8.36 5.00
N GLY A 45 -2.53 8.08 5.10
CA GLY A 45 -1.46 9.08 4.92
C GLY A 45 -1.54 10.23 5.94
N PHE A 46 -2.15 10.01 7.11
CA PHE A 46 -2.35 11.08 8.08
C PHE A 46 -1.01 11.60 8.62
N TYR A 47 -0.03 10.72 8.85
CA TYR A 47 1.24 11.12 9.47
C TYR A 47 2.24 11.78 8.52
N ASP A 48 1.99 11.76 7.21
CA ASP A 48 2.85 12.43 6.23
C ASP A 48 2.86 13.94 6.49
N GLY A 49 4.08 14.48 6.67
CA GLY A 49 4.34 15.89 6.97
C GLY A 49 4.09 16.31 8.42
N ILE A 50 3.63 15.41 9.31
CA ILE A 50 3.42 15.73 10.73
C ILE A 50 4.76 16.01 11.42
N SER A 51 4.80 17.02 12.30
CA SER A 51 6.00 17.34 13.09
C SER A 51 6.00 16.73 14.49
N PHE A 52 7.19 16.44 15.01
CA PHE A 52 7.43 16.25 16.43
C PHE A 52 7.40 17.62 17.13
N HIS A 53 6.30 17.91 17.82
CA HIS A 53 6.07 19.23 18.44
C HIS A 53 6.56 19.31 19.89
N ARG A 54 6.92 18.16 20.48
CA ARG A 54 7.45 18.08 21.83
C ARG A 54 8.58 17.05 21.88
N VAL A 55 9.73 17.49 22.36
CA VAL A 55 10.92 16.67 22.60
C VAL A 55 11.38 16.94 24.03
N GLU A 56 11.40 15.89 24.85
CA GLU A 56 11.87 15.93 26.23
C GLU A 56 13.21 15.20 26.29
N ASN A 57 14.22 15.82 26.89
CA ASN A 57 15.59 15.29 26.96
C ASN A 57 16.07 15.12 28.41
N ASP A 58 15.16 14.87 29.36
CA ASP A 58 15.53 14.57 30.74
C ASP A 58 16.04 13.12 30.87
N PRO A 59 17.18 12.85 31.53
CA PRO A 59 17.73 11.50 31.68
C PRO A 59 16.79 10.44 32.26
N ARG A 60 15.72 10.85 32.95
CA ARG A 60 14.70 9.95 33.55
C ARG A 60 13.32 10.12 32.93
N PHE A 61 13.17 11.05 31.99
CA PHE A 61 11.91 11.36 31.31
C PHE A 61 12.21 11.92 29.91
N SER A 62 12.74 11.06 29.04
CA SER A 62 13.11 11.41 27.67
C SER A 62 12.15 10.76 26.67
N LEU A 63 11.51 11.56 25.84
CA LEU A 63 10.55 11.11 24.82
C LEU A 63 10.43 12.13 23.69
N VAL A 64 9.94 11.67 22.54
CA VAL A 64 9.53 12.51 21.41
C VAL A 64 8.04 12.30 21.16
N GLN A 65 7.27 13.37 20.94
CA GLN A 65 5.82 13.33 20.72
C GLN A 65 5.45 14.06 19.43
N GLY A 66 4.63 13.38 18.61
CA GLY A 66 4.11 13.86 17.32
C GLY A 66 2.61 13.57 17.16
N GLY A 67 2.09 13.73 15.96
CA GLY A 67 0.70 13.34 15.60
C GLY A 67 -0.37 14.40 15.82
N ASP A 68 -0.01 15.67 16.09
CA ASP A 68 -0.98 16.78 16.15
C ASP A 68 -1.36 17.20 14.72
N PRO A 69 -2.64 17.11 14.31
CA PRO A 69 -3.07 17.45 12.95
C PRO A 69 -2.70 18.86 12.49
N ASN A 70 -2.70 19.84 13.40
CA ASN A 70 -2.37 21.22 13.06
C ASN A 70 -0.91 21.38 12.65
N SER A 71 -0.04 20.44 13.06
CA SER A 71 1.38 20.47 12.69
C SER A 71 1.64 20.21 11.21
N LYS A 72 0.64 19.73 10.45
CA LYS A 72 0.72 19.64 8.99
C LYS A 72 0.99 21.00 8.35
N ASP A 73 0.44 22.08 8.91
CA ASP A 73 0.75 23.44 8.49
C ASP A 73 2.06 23.90 9.16
N PRO A 74 3.16 24.10 8.40
CA PRO A 74 4.44 24.55 8.97
C PRO A 74 4.40 25.96 9.57
N SER A 75 3.39 26.75 9.25
CA SER A 75 3.18 28.09 9.80
C SER A 75 2.36 28.09 11.09
N PHE A 76 1.79 26.94 11.49
CA PHE A 76 0.98 26.86 12.69
C PHE A 76 1.83 27.14 13.95
N PRO A 77 1.36 27.96 14.90
CA PRO A 77 2.14 28.31 16.08
C PRO A 77 2.47 27.08 16.93
N VAL A 78 3.77 26.78 17.10
CA VAL A 78 4.25 25.61 17.86
C VAL A 78 3.68 25.57 19.29
N ALA A 79 3.55 26.72 19.95
CA ALA A 79 3.01 26.82 21.31
C ALA A 79 1.51 26.44 21.42
N ALA A 80 0.79 26.33 20.30
CA ALA A 80 -0.61 25.92 20.25
C ALA A 80 -0.80 24.44 19.87
N LEU A 81 0.29 23.73 19.53
CA LEU A 81 0.27 22.29 19.26
C LEU A 81 0.14 21.47 20.55
N GLY A 82 -0.17 20.19 20.39
CA GLY A 82 -0.38 19.22 21.48
C GLY A 82 -1.81 19.17 21.99
N ARG A 83 -2.76 19.83 21.32
CA ARG A 83 -4.15 19.99 21.79
C ARG A 83 -5.20 19.44 20.84
N ALA A 84 -4.87 19.29 19.56
CA ALA A 84 -5.82 18.81 18.57
C ALA A 84 -5.83 17.28 18.50
N GLY A 85 -7.02 16.73 18.28
CA GLY A 85 -7.20 15.34 17.87
C GLY A 85 -7.61 15.27 16.40
N PHE A 86 -7.54 14.07 15.84
CA PHE A 86 -7.94 13.82 14.46
C PHE A 86 -9.44 13.95 14.28
N THR A 87 -9.85 14.69 13.25
CA THR A 87 -11.22 14.77 12.76
C THR A 87 -11.30 14.01 11.46
N ASP A 88 -12.19 13.01 11.41
CA ASP A 88 -12.37 12.20 10.21
C ASP A 88 -12.94 13.07 9.08
N PRO A 89 -12.28 13.17 7.92
CA PRO A 89 -12.69 14.08 6.85
C PRO A 89 -14.02 13.67 6.22
N THR A 90 -14.41 12.39 6.31
CA THR A 90 -15.67 11.88 5.75
C THR A 90 -16.83 12.21 6.67
N THR A 91 -16.69 11.97 7.98
CA THR A 91 -17.79 12.15 8.94
C THR A 91 -17.82 13.54 9.57
N GLN A 92 -16.73 14.30 9.45
CA GLN A 92 -16.50 15.59 10.12
C GLN A 92 -16.57 15.48 11.66
N GLN A 93 -16.40 14.28 12.22
CA GLN A 93 -16.40 14.04 13.65
C GLN A 93 -14.99 13.81 14.18
N GLN A 94 -14.71 14.38 15.35
CA GLN A 94 -13.47 14.10 16.06
C GLN A 94 -13.46 12.65 16.55
N ARG A 95 -12.37 11.96 16.27
CA ARG A 95 -12.15 10.57 16.65
C ARG A 95 -11.46 10.50 18.00
N PHE A 96 -11.99 9.67 18.88
CA PHE A 96 -11.40 9.36 20.17
C PHE A 96 -11.36 7.86 20.43
N ILE A 97 -10.33 7.41 21.12
CA ILE A 97 -10.17 6.03 21.60
C ILE A 97 -10.01 6.01 23.12
N PRO A 98 -10.57 4.98 23.80
CA PRO A 98 -10.39 4.79 25.23
C PRO A 98 -8.94 4.43 25.56
N LEU A 99 -8.53 4.68 26.80
CA LEU A 99 -7.30 4.13 27.35
C LEU A 99 -7.42 2.61 27.35
N GLU A 100 -6.60 1.93 26.56
CA GLU A 100 -6.54 0.48 26.42
C GLU A 100 -5.19 -0.01 26.94
N ILE A 101 -5.20 -0.84 27.97
CA ILE A 101 -3.98 -1.42 28.52
C ILE A 101 -4.26 -2.86 28.92
N LYS A 102 -3.36 -3.78 28.61
CA LYS A 102 -3.45 -5.19 29.02
C LYS A 102 -2.56 -5.46 30.25
N PRO A 103 -3.14 -5.70 31.45
CA PRO A 103 -2.36 -6.12 32.61
C PRO A 103 -1.73 -7.51 32.36
N ALA A 104 -0.52 -7.74 32.88
CA ALA A 104 0.12 -9.04 32.76
C ALA A 104 -0.73 -10.15 33.42
N GLY A 105 -0.93 -11.25 32.69
CA GLY A 105 -1.73 -12.41 33.12
C GLY A 105 -3.21 -12.33 32.76
N GLU A 106 -3.69 -11.20 32.24
CA GLU A 106 -5.06 -11.07 31.72
C GLU A 106 -5.12 -11.50 30.24
N ALA A 107 -6.27 -12.07 29.85
CA ALA A 107 -6.51 -12.50 28.47
C ALA A 107 -6.74 -11.31 27.54
N GLU A 108 -7.47 -10.30 28.02
CA GLU A 108 -7.93 -9.16 27.23
C GLU A 108 -7.48 -7.82 27.85
N PRO A 109 -7.35 -6.76 27.05
CA PRO A 109 -7.14 -5.41 27.55
C PRO A 109 -8.30 -4.91 28.42
N ILE A 110 -7.98 -4.06 29.39
CA ILE A 110 -8.97 -3.25 30.10
C ILE A 110 -9.09 -1.86 29.46
N TYR A 111 -10.28 -1.28 29.56
CA TYR A 111 -10.61 0.00 28.91
C TYR A 111 -11.01 1.07 29.92
N ASN A 112 -10.61 2.32 29.66
CA ASN A 112 -10.94 3.51 30.44
C ASN A 112 -10.62 3.40 31.93
N GLN A 113 -9.54 2.70 32.26
CA GLN A 113 -9.09 2.48 33.64
C GLN A 113 -7.57 2.52 33.72
N THR A 114 -7.07 3.11 34.79
CA THR A 114 -5.66 3.01 35.18
C THR A 114 -5.47 1.94 36.24
N PHE A 115 -4.30 1.32 36.31
CA PHE A 115 -3.99 0.36 37.36
C PHE A 115 -2.57 0.53 37.89
N THR A 116 -2.34 -0.01 39.10
CA THR A 116 -1.04 -0.01 39.77
C THR A 116 -0.83 -1.37 40.44
N GLY A 117 0.43 -1.78 40.61
CA GLY A 117 0.79 -2.98 41.39
C GLY A 117 0.90 -4.28 40.58
N VAL A 118 0.61 -4.23 39.27
CA VAL A 118 0.90 -5.28 38.29
C VAL A 118 1.58 -4.60 37.10
N GLU A 119 2.52 -5.26 36.44
CA GLU A 119 3.14 -4.72 35.22
C GLU A 119 2.19 -4.90 34.02
N PRO A 120 2.07 -3.92 33.12
CA PRO A 120 1.38 -4.14 31.84
C PRO A 120 2.18 -5.11 30.95
N VAL A 121 1.50 -5.78 30.03
CA VAL A 121 2.14 -6.62 28.99
C VAL A 121 3.07 -5.75 28.12
N LEU A 122 2.60 -4.58 27.71
CA LEU A 122 3.38 -3.60 26.97
C LEU A 122 3.79 -2.46 27.92
N ARG A 123 5.09 -2.32 28.13
CA ARG A 123 5.69 -1.40 29.11
C ARG A 123 6.27 -0.15 28.46
N ASN A 124 6.33 0.95 29.22
CA ASN A 124 6.98 2.19 28.82
C ASN A 124 8.50 2.05 28.98
N GLN A 125 9.11 1.34 28.04
CA GLN A 125 10.56 1.13 27.94
C GLN A 125 11.13 1.96 26.79
N ARG A 126 12.45 2.15 26.76
CA ARG A 126 13.13 2.77 25.62
C ARG A 126 12.73 2.06 24.32
N GLY A 127 12.29 2.85 23.33
CA GLY A 127 11.77 2.38 22.05
C GLY A 127 10.27 2.07 22.03
N SER A 128 9.57 2.02 23.17
CA SER A 128 8.13 1.78 23.17
C SER A 128 7.36 2.96 22.57
N VAL A 129 6.33 2.67 21.78
CA VAL A 129 5.43 3.65 21.18
C VAL A 129 4.08 3.60 21.87
N ALA A 130 3.59 4.77 22.28
CA ALA A 130 2.38 4.89 23.07
C ALA A 130 1.51 6.07 22.61
N MET A 131 0.21 5.97 22.87
CA MET A 131 -0.74 7.01 22.48
C MET A 131 -0.76 8.13 23.53
N ALA A 132 -0.61 9.37 23.08
CA ALA A 132 -0.76 10.55 23.93
C ALA A 132 -2.24 10.82 24.20
N ARG A 133 -2.53 11.39 25.36
CA ARG A 133 -3.89 11.76 25.78
C ARG A 133 -3.87 12.97 26.69
N SER A 134 -5.03 13.58 26.86
CA SER A 134 -5.27 14.57 27.92
C SER A 134 -5.48 13.87 29.27
N GLU A 135 -5.92 14.62 30.28
CA GLU A 135 -6.30 14.08 31.58
C GLU A 135 -7.46 13.07 31.51
N PHE A 136 -8.33 13.18 30.51
CA PHE A 136 -9.42 12.23 30.27
C PHE A 136 -8.93 10.91 29.68
N LEU A 137 -9.44 9.79 30.19
CA LEU A 137 -9.02 8.45 29.77
C LEU A 137 -9.48 8.10 28.35
N ASP A 138 -10.52 8.76 27.84
CA ASP A 138 -11.13 8.57 26.51
C ASP A 138 -10.82 9.72 25.54
N SER A 139 -9.63 10.31 25.66
CA SER A 139 -9.22 11.46 24.84
C SER A 139 -8.08 11.20 23.87
N ALA A 140 -7.53 9.99 23.86
CA ALA A 140 -6.52 9.61 22.88
C ALA A 140 -7.12 9.67 21.46
N SER A 141 -6.32 10.07 20.48
CA SER A 141 -6.77 10.31 19.11
C SER A 141 -5.65 9.99 18.13
N SER A 142 -4.89 10.99 17.64
CA SER A 142 -3.81 10.79 16.66
C SER A 142 -2.41 11.06 17.19
N GLN A 143 -2.28 11.68 18.36
CA GLN A 143 -0.98 12.01 18.92
C GLN A 143 -0.35 10.80 19.58
N PHE A 144 0.92 10.53 19.28
CA PHE A 144 1.68 9.44 19.87
C PHE A 144 3.03 9.95 20.36
N TYR A 145 3.66 9.18 21.24
CA TYR A 145 5.04 9.43 21.67
C TYR A 145 5.89 8.16 21.62
N VAL A 146 7.19 8.35 21.46
CA VAL A 146 8.19 7.29 21.55
C VAL A 146 9.09 7.59 22.74
N ASN A 147 9.24 6.60 23.62
CA ASN A 147 10.10 6.70 24.78
C ASN A 147 11.58 6.56 24.36
N LEU A 148 12.43 7.52 24.71
CA LEU A 148 13.87 7.46 24.47
C LEU A 148 14.65 6.90 25.67
N VAL A 149 13.98 6.73 26.81
CA VAL A 149 14.50 6.02 28.00
C VAL A 149 13.37 5.19 28.60
N ASP A 150 13.67 4.33 29.57
CA ASP A 150 12.62 3.66 30.33
C ASP A 150 11.88 4.68 31.20
N ILE A 151 10.54 4.70 31.10
CA ILE A 151 9.67 5.57 31.90
C ILE A 151 8.57 4.75 32.61
N PRO A 152 8.92 3.87 33.57
CA PRO A 152 7.93 3.03 34.27
C PRO A 152 6.85 3.80 35.04
N SER A 153 7.06 5.10 35.31
CA SER A 153 6.03 5.95 35.93
C SER A 153 4.80 6.17 35.05
N LEU A 154 4.86 5.81 33.77
CA LEU A 154 3.73 5.86 32.84
C LEU A 154 2.99 4.52 32.72
N ASP A 155 3.56 3.42 33.26
CA ASP A 155 2.95 2.09 33.21
C ASP A 155 1.60 2.08 33.95
N GLY A 156 0.60 1.44 33.34
CA GLY A 156 -0.76 1.40 33.87
C GLY A 156 -1.56 2.70 33.71
N ALA A 157 -0.97 3.75 33.10
CA ALA A 157 -1.63 5.05 32.88
C ALA A 157 -1.68 5.51 31.42
N TYR A 158 -0.85 4.94 30.54
CA TYR A 158 -0.78 5.24 29.12
C TYR A 158 -0.75 3.95 28.28
N ALA A 159 -1.40 3.99 27.12
CA ALA A 159 -1.53 2.85 26.20
C ALA A 159 -0.28 2.74 25.31
N VAL A 160 0.65 1.87 25.70
CA VAL A 160 1.72 1.39 24.81
C VAL A 160 1.09 0.41 23.82
N PHE A 161 1.36 0.59 22.53
CA PHE A 161 0.77 -0.24 21.47
C PHE A 161 1.81 -0.85 20.53
N GLY A 162 3.09 -0.52 20.70
CA GLY A 162 4.14 -1.03 19.83
C GLY A 162 5.54 -0.68 20.32
N ASN A 163 6.55 -1.05 19.54
CA ASN A 163 7.94 -0.70 19.78
C ASN A 163 8.66 -0.38 18.48
N VAL A 164 9.71 0.44 18.58
CA VAL A 164 10.67 0.65 17.50
C VAL A 164 11.60 -0.55 17.46
N THR A 165 11.63 -1.27 16.34
CA THR A 165 12.49 -2.44 16.11
C THR A 165 13.77 -2.11 15.36
N SER A 166 13.77 -1.02 14.60
CA SER A 166 14.93 -0.51 13.86
C SER A 166 14.88 1.01 13.74
N GLY A 167 16.04 1.67 13.65
CA GLY A 167 16.13 3.11 13.45
C GLY A 167 15.89 3.98 14.68
N LEU A 168 15.90 3.42 15.90
CA LEU A 168 15.67 4.19 17.13
C LEU A 168 16.67 5.34 17.31
N GLU A 169 17.91 5.19 16.84
CA GLU A 169 18.94 6.23 16.89
C GLU A 169 18.54 7.50 16.11
N ALA A 170 17.74 7.36 15.05
CA ALA A 170 17.19 8.51 14.32
C ALA A 170 16.25 9.36 15.19
N LEU A 171 15.70 8.79 16.27
CA LEU A 171 14.82 9.48 17.20
C LEU A 171 15.57 10.20 18.33
N ASP A 172 16.77 9.73 18.72
CA ASP A 172 17.57 10.34 19.80
C ASP A 172 18.03 11.77 19.45
N GLY A 173 18.17 12.08 18.16
CA GLY A 173 18.65 13.36 17.66
C GLY A 173 17.56 14.38 17.31
N LEU A 174 16.27 14.02 17.47
CA LEU A 174 15.19 14.86 16.98
C LEU A 174 15.09 16.19 17.71
N GLN A 175 14.73 17.21 16.95
CA GLN A 175 14.43 18.55 17.44
C GLN A 175 12.94 18.85 17.29
N VAL A 176 12.45 19.79 18.09
CA VAL A 176 11.09 20.30 17.93
C VAL A 176 10.95 20.90 16.53
N GLY A 177 9.98 20.40 15.76
CA GLY A 177 9.71 20.81 14.40
C GLY A 177 10.18 19.83 13.32
N ASP A 178 11.04 18.85 13.67
CA ASP A 178 11.40 17.75 12.75
C ASP A 178 10.15 16.99 12.32
N ARG A 179 10.16 16.44 11.10
CA ARG A 179 8.96 15.92 10.44
C ARG A 179 9.08 14.48 10.00
N ILE A 180 7.95 13.80 10.01
CA ILE A 180 7.75 12.52 9.34
C ILE A 180 7.55 12.83 7.86
N ALA A 181 8.49 12.42 7.01
CA ALA A 181 8.38 12.60 5.57
C ALA A 181 7.28 11.69 4.98
N ALA A 182 7.27 10.43 5.39
CA ALA A 182 6.22 9.47 5.05
C ALA A 182 6.07 8.43 6.16
N ALA A 183 4.87 7.89 6.33
CA ALA A 183 4.62 6.70 7.12
C ALA A 183 3.78 5.69 6.33
N ARG A 184 4.23 4.44 6.23
CA ARG A 184 3.50 3.38 5.50
C ARG A 184 3.45 2.11 6.32
N VAL A 185 2.35 1.36 6.18
CA VAL A 185 2.27 -0.02 6.67
C VAL A 185 2.96 -0.93 5.66
N ILE A 186 3.99 -1.63 6.09
CA ILE A 186 4.85 -2.48 5.26
C ILE A 186 4.82 -3.96 5.68
N GLY A 187 3.94 -4.32 6.61
CA GLY A 187 3.80 -5.70 7.05
C GLY A 187 2.58 -5.95 7.93
N GLY A 188 2.13 -7.19 7.95
CA GLY A 188 0.95 -7.63 8.69
C GLY A 188 -0.35 -7.55 7.88
N THR A 189 -1.42 -8.11 8.45
CA THR A 189 -2.74 -8.17 7.82
C THR A 189 -3.63 -7.08 8.39
N ILE A 190 -3.96 -6.09 7.57
CA ILE A 190 -4.80 -4.94 7.94
C ILE A 190 -6.26 -5.26 7.62
N PRO A 191 -7.15 -5.38 8.62
CA PRO A 191 -8.54 -5.81 8.41
C PRO A 191 -9.38 -4.87 7.54
N SER A 192 -8.98 -3.59 7.43
CA SER A 192 -9.67 -2.60 6.61
C SER A 192 -9.36 -2.71 5.12
N ARG A 193 -8.30 -3.46 4.74
CA ARG A 193 -8.01 -3.72 3.33
C ARG A 193 -8.97 -4.79 2.83
N THR A 194 -9.98 -4.35 2.09
CA THR A 194 -10.94 -5.25 1.46
C THR A 194 -11.04 -4.90 -0.01
N SER A 195 -11.24 -5.92 -0.84
CA SER A 195 -11.30 -5.78 -2.28
C SER A 195 -12.37 -6.69 -2.85
N THR A 196 -13.07 -6.17 -3.85
CA THR A 196 -13.96 -6.96 -4.73
C THR A 196 -13.18 -7.62 -5.85
N ILE A 197 -12.05 -7.03 -6.27
CA ILE A 197 -11.14 -7.55 -7.28
C ILE A 197 -10.40 -8.77 -6.70
N MET A 198 -9.67 -8.56 -5.60
CA MET A 198 -8.82 -9.56 -4.96
C MET A 198 -9.47 -10.11 -3.69
N SER A 199 -10.05 -11.31 -3.79
CA SER A 199 -10.72 -11.96 -2.65
C SER A 199 -9.75 -12.56 -1.62
N ASN A 200 -8.51 -12.86 -2.03
CA ASN A 200 -7.46 -13.34 -1.15
C ASN A 200 -6.91 -12.17 -0.31
N ASN A 201 -7.44 -12.02 0.90
CA ASN A 201 -7.06 -10.93 1.80
C ASN A 201 -5.59 -10.97 2.23
N GLN A 202 -4.97 -12.16 2.28
CA GLN A 202 -3.56 -12.26 2.65
C GLN A 202 -2.69 -11.72 1.51
N LEU A 203 -2.93 -12.18 0.28
CA LEU A 203 -2.24 -11.68 -0.91
C LEU A 203 -2.42 -10.16 -1.08
N LEU A 204 -3.63 -9.63 -0.89
CA LEU A 204 -3.89 -8.19 -0.95
C LEU A 204 -3.02 -7.42 0.03
N ASN A 205 -2.88 -7.95 1.26
CA ASN A 205 -2.04 -7.32 2.26
C ASN A 205 -0.56 -7.42 1.89
N ASP A 206 -0.10 -8.56 1.41
CA ASP A 206 1.30 -8.78 1.05
C ASP A 206 1.73 -7.86 -0.11
N LEU A 207 0.94 -7.80 -1.18
CA LEU A 207 1.20 -6.90 -2.32
C LEU A 207 1.13 -5.42 -1.90
N THR A 208 0.09 -5.02 -1.15
CA THR A 208 -0.03 -3.62 -0.67
C THR A 208 1.13 -3.24 0.24
N ASN A 209 1.55 -4.14 1.14
CA ASN A 209 2.68 -3.91 2.04
C ASN A 209 3.99 -3.74 1.26
N PHE A 210 4.18 -4.55 0.23
CA PHE A 210 5.36 -4.48 -0.61
C PHE A 210 5.39 -3.21 -1.46
N ALA A 211 4.30 -2.87 -2.15
CA ALA A 211 4.15 -1.60 -2.86
C ALA A 211 4.37 -0.38 -1.95
N ASN A 212 3.83 -0.43 -0.72
CA ASN A 212 4.06 0.60 0.28
C ASN A 212 5.54 0.76 0.63
N SER A 213 6.28 -0.35 0.76
CA SER A 213 7.71 -0.33 1.05
C SER A 213 8.52 0.22 -0.12
N ALA A 214 8.24 -0.24 -1.35
CA ALA A 214 8.91 0.20 -2.57
C ALA A 214 8.73 1.71 -2.83
N ASN A 215 7.59 2.27 -2.46
CA ASN A 215 7.25 3.68 -2.68
C ASN A 215 7.60 4.63 -1.52
N LEU A 216 8.31 4.16 -0.49
CA LEU A 216 8.83 5.07 0.54
C LEU A 216 9.91 5.99 -0.03
N PRO A 217 9.99 7.26 0.42
CA PRO A 217 11.00 8.22 -0.03
C PRO A 217 12.36 7.93 0.62
N LEU A 218 12.90 6.73 0.41
CA LEU A 218 14.26 6.35 0.81
C LEU A 218 15.18 6.40 -0.41
N ARG A 219 16.45 6.05 -0.21
CA ARG A 219 17.48 6.20 -1.22
C ARG A 219 17.45 5.02 -2.20
N PHE A 220 17.45 5.36 -3.47
CA PHE A 220 17.73 4.43 -4.56
C PHE A 220 19.22 4.46 -4.91
N SER A 221 19.69 3.36 -5.48
CA SER A 221 20.93 3.37 -6.27
C SER A 221 20.58 3.85 -7.68
N ASP A 222 20.76 5.15 -7.93
CA ASP A 222 20.53 5.77 -9.24
C ASP A 222 21.75 5.55 -10.17
N PHE A 223 21.47 5.13 -11.40
CA PHE A 223 22.44 4.94 -12.47
C PHE A 223 22.47 6.14 -13.43
N SER A 224 23.24 6.04 -14.51
CA SER A 224 23.58 7.20 -15.33
C SER A 224 22.48 7.55 -16.35
N ASP A 225 22.61 8.68 -17.05
CA ASP A 225 21.68 9.04 -18.14
C ASP A 225 22.06 8.37 -19.48
N SER A 226 22.72 7.22 -19.45
CA SER A 226 23.12 6.47 -20.64
C SER A 226 22.73 5.01 -20.51
N ASP A 227 22.50 4.35 -21.63
CA ASP A 227 22.18 2.91 -21.71
C ASP A 227 23.11 2.07 -20.81
N ASP A 228 22.58 1.63 -19.67
CA ASP A 228 23.27 0.90 -18.63
C ASP A 228 22.85 -0.58 -18.63
N THR A 229 23.73 -1.45 -18.14
CA THR A 229 23.40 -2.87 -17.87
C THR A 229 23.67 -3.15 -16.41
N ILE A 230 22.60 -3.41 -15.66
CA ILE A 230 22.58 -3.48 -14.20
C ILE A 230 22.19 -4.90 -13.81
N ASN A 231 23.10 -5.62 -13.16
CA ASN A 231 22.80 -6.90 -12.53
C ASN A 231 22.74 -6.69 -11.02
N LEU A 232 21.58 -6.92 -10.41
CA LEU A 232 21.40 -6.73 -8.98
C LEU A 232 22.27 -7.73 -8.20
N THR A 233 22.96 -7.21 -7.20
CA THR A 233 23.79 -8.00 -6.30
C THR A 233 23.34 -7.76 -4.86
N PRO A 234 23.53 -8.73 -3.96
CA PRO A 234 23.25 -8.54 -2.54
C PRO A 234 23.97 -7.31 -1.96
N GLU A 235 25.17 -6.98 -2.44
CA GLU A 235 25.89 -5.79 -2.02
C GLU A 235 25.21 -4.48 -2.45
N MET A 236 24.60 -4.44 -3.64
CA MET A 236 23.84 -3.28 -4.12
C MET A 236 22.55 -3.09 -3.32
N LEU A 237 21.81 -4.19 -3.07
CA LEU A 237 20.59 -4.18 -2.28
C LEU A 237 20.84 -3.84 -0.80
N ALA A 238 22.01 -4.20 -0.26
CA ALA A 238 22.39 -3.80 1.09
C ALA A 238 22.76 -2.30 1.21
N GLN A 239 23.10 -1.65 0.09
CA GLN A 239 23.48 -0.25 0.04
C GLN A 239 22.32 0.67 -0.39
N ALA A 240 21.39 0.15 -1.18
CA ALA A 240 20.14 0.82 -1.52
C ALA A 240 19.11 0.58 -0.41
N SER A 241 18.45 1.64 0.07
CA SER A 241 17.36 1.47 1.04
C SER A 241 16.00 1.24 0.40
N SER A 242 15.85 1.56 -0.89
CA SER A 242 14.61 1.33 -1.65
C SER A 242 14.73 0.42 -2.87
N GLY A 243 15.88 0.33 -3.54
CA GLY A 243 16.02 -0.39 -4.80
C GLY A 243 17.01 0.27 -5.77
N VAL A 244 16.95 -0.10 -7.05
CA VAL A 244 17.74 0.50 -8.13
C VAL A 244 16.89 1.34 -9.08
N ARG A 245 17.51 2.31 -9.74
CA ARG A 245 16.90 3.08 -10.83
C ARG A 245 17.88 3.23 -11.99
N GLY A 246 17.47 2.86 -13.20
CA GLY A 246 18.27 2.97 -14.43
C GLY A 246 18.63 4.41 -14.75
N GLY A 247 17.63 5.29 -14.75
CA GLY A 247 17.83 6.73 -14.95
C GLY A 247 17.26 7.17 -16.27
N ALA A 248 18.12 7.56 -17.21
CA ALA A 248 17.72 7.82 -18.58
C ALA A 248 18.56 6.99 -19.54
N GLY A 249 18.09 6.75 -20.75
CA GLY A 249 18.73 5.82 -21.69
C GLY A 249 17.92 4.55 -21.80
N ASN A 250 18.33 3.63 -22.66
CA ASN A 250 17.68 2.33 -22.78
C ASN A 250 18.43 1.32 -21.91
N ASP A 251 17.96 1.11 -20.69
CA ASP A 251 18.64 0.34 -19.68
C ASP A 251 18.23 -1.13 -19.70
N THR A 252 19.13 -2.00 -19.26
CA THR A 252 18.84 -3.41 -18.98
C THR A 252 19.09 -3.70 -17.51
N ILE A 253 18.03 -4.01 -16.78
CA ILE A 253 18.07 -4.34 -15.36
C ILE A 253 17.73 -5.82 -15.18
N ILE A 254 18.62 -6.58 -14.54
CA ILE A 254 18.42 -7.99 -14.20
C ILE A 254 18.45 -8.09 -12.68
N GLY A 255 17.33 -8.56 -12.13
CA GLY A 255 17.09 -8.81 -10.72
C GLY A 255 17.89 -9.99 -10.18
N SER A 256 17.44 -10.49 -9.04
CA SER A 256 18.10 -11.51 -8.25
C SER A 256 17.14 -12.66 -7.93
N MET A 257 17.50 -13.52 -6.98
CA MET A 257 16.61 -14.62 -6.54
C MET A 257 15.77 -14.22 -5.31
N ALA A 258 15.69 -12.92 -5.01
CA ALA A 258 15.01 -12.36 -3.86
C ALA A 258 14.16 -11.17 -4.32
N ALA A 259 13.18 -10.78 -3.51
CA ALA A 259 12.34 -9.62 -3.78
C ALA A 259 13.14 -8.35 -4.07
N ASP A 260 12.96 -7.80 -5.26
CA ASP A 260 13.67 -6.66 -5.80
C ASP A 260 12.75 -5.47 -6.07
N VAL A 261 13.34 -4.27 -6.09
CA VAL A 261 12.67 -3.05 -6.53
C VAL A 261 13.52 -2.44 -7.62
N ALA A 262 13.00 -2.42 -8.84
CA ALA A 262 13.68 -1.94 -10.03
C ALA A 262 12.80 -0.94 -10.79
N ILE A 263 13.40 0.19 -11.16
CA ILE A 263 12.76 1.26 -11.91
C ILE A 263 13.62 1.55 -13.15
N GLY A 264 13.04 1.51 -14.34
CA GLY A 264 13.71 1.84 -15.60
C GLY A 264 14.05 3.33 -15.65
N GLY A 265 13.02 4.16 -15.81
CA GLY A 265 13.13 5.61 -15.77
C GLY A 265 12.70 6.25 -17.09
N GLN A 266 13.64 6.80 -17.85
CA GLN A 266 13.36 7.36 -19.18
C GLN A 266 14.06 6.55 -20.25
N GLY A 267 13.33 6.10 -21.25
CA GLY A 267 13.89 5.38 -22.39
C GLY A 267 13.23 4.01 -22.49
N ASN A 268 13.60 3.25 -23.51
CA ASN A 268 13.00 1.93 -23.72
C ASN A 268 13.80 0.91 -22.91
N ASP A 269 13.35 0.65 -21.69
CA ASP A 269 14.05 -0.17 -20.72
C ASP A 269 13.65 -1.65 -20.83
N THR A 270 14.55 -2.53 -20.40
CA THR A 270 14.28 -3.95 -20.23
C THR A 270 14.57 -4.35 -18.79
N ILE A 271 13.56 -4.79 -18.06
CA ILE A 271 13.67 -5.18 -16.65
C ILE A 271 13.21 -6.62 -16.49
N ASN A 272 14.05 -7.46 -15.88
CA ASN A 272 13.73 -8.85 -15.54
C ASN A 272 13.93 -9.05 -14.04
N GLY A 273 12.87 -9.38 -13.30
CA GLY A 273 12.87 -9.61 -11.85
C GLY A 273 13.58 -10.89 -11.43
N GLU A 274 13.61 -11.89 -12.31
CA GLU A 274 14.10 -13.25 -12.07
C GLU A 274 13.24 -14.06 -11.09
N ALA A 275 13.55 -14.09 -9.79
CA ALA A 275 12.75 -14.82 -8.81
C ALA A 275 12.63 -14.04 -7.51
N GLY A 276 11.53 -14.22 -6.80
CA GLY A 276 11.17 -13.35 -5.69
C GLY A 276 9.89 -12.61 -6.03
N ASN A 277 9.34 -11.88 -5.05
CA ASN A 277 8.20 -11.01 -5.30
C ASN A 277 8.78 -9.63 -5.62
N ASP A 278 8.68 -9.19 -6.87
CA ASP A 278 9.39 -8.04 -7.40
C ASP A 278 8.46 -6.86 -7.67
N TYR A 279 8.99 -5.65 -7.49
CA TYR A 279 8.30 -4.40 -7.81
C TYR A 279 9.02 -3.74 -8.97
N LEU A 280 8.43 -3.85 -10.16
CA LEU A 280 9.02 -3.42 -11.41
C LEU A 280 8.25 -2.25 -11.99
N ARG A 281 8.98 -1.24 -12.48
CA ARG A 281 8.38 -0.05 -13.07
C ARG A 281 9.14 0.44 -14.30
N GLY A 282 8.44 0.59 -15.42
CA GLY A 282 9.01 1.11 -16.67
C GLY A 282 9.26 2.62 -16.62
N ASP A 283 8.22 3.37 -16.22
CA ASP A 283 8.15 4.84 -16.11
C ASP A 283 7.82 5.55 -17.44
N MET A 284 8.78 5.84 -18.31
CA MET A 284 8.54 6.56 -19.57
C MET A 284 9.12 5.81 -20.75
N ASN A 285 8.39 5.85 -21.86
CA ASN A 285 8.70 5.22 -23.15
C ASN A 285 8.35 3.72 -23.17
N ASP A 286 8.64 3.05 -24.29
CA ASP A 286 8.13 1.69 -24.53
C ASP A 286 9.05 0.67 -23.85
N ASP A 287 8.58 0.09 -22.75
CA ASP A 287 9.36 -0.77 -21.86
C ASP A 287 9.05 -2.27 -22.05
N SER A 288 9.97 -3.13 -21.62
CA SER A 288 9.78 -4.58 -21.55
C SER A 288 10.06 -5.07 -20.14
N LEU A 289 9.02 -5.48 -19.42
CA LEU A 289 9.03 -5.81 -18.01
C LEU A 289 8.64 -7.27 -17.80
N PHE A 290 9.50 -8.04 -17.15
CA PHE A 290 9.32 -9.47 -16.88
C PHE A 290 9.45 -9.71 -15.37
N GLY A 291 8.39 -10.20 -14.72
CA GLY A 291 8.38 -10.51 -13.29
C GLY A 291 9.24 -11.71 -12.96
N GLY A 292 8.85 -12.88 -13.46
CA GLY A 292 9.60 -14.12 -13.30
C GLY A 292 8.90 -15.09 -12.34
N GLU A 293 9.62 -15.64 -11.36
CA GLU A 293 9.04 -16.52 -10.34
C GLU A 293 8.64 -15.73 -9.08
N GLY A 294 7.36 -15.58 -8.77
CA GLY A 294 6.90 -14.98 -7.52
C GLY A 294 5.60 -14.21 -7.72
N ASN A 295 5.14 -13.51 -6.68
CA ASN A 295 3.97 -12.66 -6.81
C ASN A 295 4.43 -11.22 -7.01
N ASP A 296 4.44 -10.78 -8.26
CA ASP A 296 5.07 -9.55 -8.70
C ASP A 296 4.07 -8.39 -8.83
N ILE A 297 4.60 -7.18 -8.78
CA ILE A 297 3.87 -5.94 -9.04
C ILE A 297 4.60 -5.23 -10.18
N ILE A 298 3.97 -5.19 -11.34
CA ILE A 298 4.58 -4.63 -12.55
C ILE A 298 3.72 -3.50 -13.10
N ASN A 299 4.33 -2.35 -13.33
CA ASN A 299 3.67 -1.17 -13.87
C ASN A 299 4.48 -0.55 -15.03
N GLY A 300 3.95 -0.61 -16.25
CA GLY A 300 4.56 -0.01 -17.45
C GLY A 300 4.63 1.52 -17.37
N ASN A 301 3.52 2.14 -16.96
CA ASN A 301 3.26 3.58 -16.86
C ASN A 301 2.99 4.29 -18.19
N LEU A 302 3.99 4.83 -18.89
CA LEU A 302 3.77 5.68 -20.06
C LEU A 302 4.53 5.08 -21.25
N GLY A 303 3.83 4.57 -22.24
CA GLY A 303 4.49 3.94 -23.38
C GLY A 303 3.65 2.79 -23.91
N ASN A 304 4.09 2.17 -25.00
CA ASN A 304 3.51 0.91 -25.45
C ASN A 304 4.34 -0.21 -24.84
N ASP A 305 3.93 -0.66 -23.66
CA ASP A 305 4.72 -1.53 -22.82
C ASP A 305 4.41 -3.01 -23.09
N VAL A 306 5.43 -3.84 -22.91
CA VAL A 306 5.29 -5.31 -22.87
C VAL A 306 5.52 -5.75 -21.43
N VAL A 307 4.48 -6.32 -20.81
CA VAL A 307 4.48 -6.74 -19.42
C VAL A 307 4.15 -8.23 -19.34
N ASP A 308 5.01 -9.00 -18.66
CA ASP A 308 4.87 -10.43 -18.44
C ASP A 308 5.07 -10.73 -16.94
N GLY A 309 4.04 -11.27 -16.27
CA GLY A 309 4.09 -11.63 -14.85
C GLY A 309 4.98 -12.84 -14.61
N GLY A 310 4.75 -13.92 -15.35
CA GLY A 310 5.54 -15.14 -15.28
C GLY A 310 4.83 -16.23 -14.50
N THR A 311 5.31 -16.59 -13.31
CA THR A 311 4.66 -17.60 -12.47
C THR A 311 4.39 -17.03 -11.08
N GLY A 312 3.18 -17.20 -10.57
CA GLY A 312 2.74 -16.69 -9.27
C GLY A 312 1.46 -15.88 -9.43
N ASP A 313 0.93 -15.32 -8.35
CA ASP A 313 -0.27 -14.47 -8.42
C ASP A 313 0.17 -13.01 -8.60
N ASP A 314 0.21 -12.52 -9.84
CA ASP A 314 0.81 -11.23 -10.22
C ASP A 314 -0.18 -10.09 -10.32
N PHE A 315 0.28 -8.85 -10.12
CA PHE A 315 -0.49 -7.64 -10.35
C PHE A 315 0.15 -6.79 -11.45
N LEU A 316 -0.51 -6.74 -12.61
CA LEU A 316 0.02 -6.13 -13.84
C LEU A 316 -0.78 -4.90 -14.24
N ARG A 317 -0.09 -3.80 -14.49
CA ARG A 317 -0.65 -2.56 -15.01
C ARG A 317 0.13 -2.10 -16.25
N GLY A 318 -0.58 -1.90 -17.36
CA GLY A 318 -0.02 -1.32 -18.58
C GLY A 318 0.28 0.15 -18.35
N GLY A 319 -0.77 0.96 -18.21
CA GLY A 319 -0.65 2.36 -17.83
C GLY A 319 -1.32 3.24 -18.88
N LYS A 320 -0.53 3.95 -19.68
CA LYS A 320 -1.02 4.78 -20.77
C LYS A 320 -0.37 4.38 -22.06
N ASP A 321 -1.14 4.55 -23.14
CA ASP A 321 -0.81 4.13 -24.50
C ASP A 321 -1.09 2.62 -24.66
N ASN A 322 -0.64 1.96 -25.73
CA ASN A 322 -1.17 0.64 -26.08
C ASN A 322 -0.28 -0.48 -25.57
N ASP A 323 -0.74 -1.17 -24.53
CA ASP A 323 0.08 -2.14 -23.82
C ASP A 323 -0.24 -3.59 -24.19
N THR A 324 0.73 -4.47 -23.97
CA THR A 324 0.55 -5.93 -24.06
C THR A 324 0.90 -6.57 -22.73
N LEU A 325 -0.10 -7.14 -22.06
CA LEU A 325 0.02 -7.77 -20.75
C LEU A 325 -0.20 -9.27 -20.85
N THR A 326 0.68 -10.05 -20.24
CA THR A 326 0.56 -11.51 -20.05
C THR A 326 0.69 -11.82 -18.56
N GLY A 327 -0.30 -12.46 -17.95
CA GLY A 327 -0.27 -12.91 -16.55
C GLY A 327 0.75 -14.03 -16.38
N GLY A 328 0.43 -15.19 -16.96
CA GLY A 328 1.31 -16.36 -16.94
C GLY A 328 0.66 -17.52 -16.20
N ASP A 329 1.41 -18.24 -15.37
CA ASP A 329 0.84 -19.29 -14.51
C ASP A 329 0.49 -18.71 -13.14
N GLY A 330 -0.78 -18.75 -12.71
CA GLY A 330 -1.22 -18.26 -11.41
C GLY A 330 -2.56 -17.55 -11.48
N ASN A 331 -2.99 -16.88 -10.41
CA ASN A 331 -4.23 -16.10 -10.43
C ASN A 331 -3.87 -14.61 -10.53
N ASP A 332 -3.86 -14.10 -11.75
CA ASP A 332 -3.30 -12.79 -12.05
C ASP A 332 -4.35 -11.69 -12.06
N TYR A 333 -3.90 -10.46 -11.85
CA TYR A 333 -4.74 -9.25 -11.85
C TYR A 333 -4.22 -8.28 -12.90
N LEU A 334 -4.91 -8.17 -14.03
CA LEU A 334 -4.45 -7.40 -15.19
C LEU A 334 -5.32 -6.16 -15.43
N SER A 335 -4.69 -4.99 -15.54
CA SER A 335 -5.33 -3.73 -15.95
C SER A 335 -4.50 -3.06 -17.05
N GLY A 336 -5.01 -2.97 -18.26
CA GLY A 336 -4.38 -2.19 -19.34
C GLY A 336 -4.36 -0.68 -19.03
N ASP A 337 -5.33 -0.22 -18.24
CA ASP A 337 -5.58 1.18 -17.90
C ASP A 337 -6.07 2.05 -19.08
N LEU A 338 -5.26 2.97 -19.59
CA LEU A 338 -5.66 3.95 -20.61
C LEU A 338 -4.99 3.64 -21.93
N GLY A 339 -5.73 3.12 -22.91
CA GLY A 339 -5.10 2.78 -24.16
C GLY A 339 -5.96 1.89 -25.00
N THR A 340 -5.31 1.18 -25.92
CA THR A 340 -5.89 0.03 -26.59
C THR A 340 -5.01 -1.17 -26.27
N ASP A 341 -5.43 -1.91 -25.27
CA ASP A 341 -4.56 -2.90 -24.64
C ASP A 341 -4.89 -4.32 -25.06
N ILE A 342 -3.88 -5.19 -25.01
CA ILE A 342 -4.02 -6.62 -25.24
C ILE A 342 -3.67 -7.34 -23.95
N LEU A 343 -4.61 -8.13 -23.43
CA LEU A 343 -4.47 -8.82 -22.16
C LEU A 343 -4.64 -10.32 -22.36
N THR A 344 -3.71 -11.09 -21.79
CA THR A 344 -3.74 -12.57 -21.77
C THR A 344 -3.54 -13.00 -20.32
N GLY A 345 -4.48 -13.75 -19.75
CA GLY A 345 -4.40 -14.20 -18.36
C GLY A 345 -3.37 -15.33 -18.21
N GLY A 346 -3.44 -16.32 -19.10
CA GLY A 346 -2.63 -17.53 -19.01
C GLY A 346 -3.35 -18.64 -18.28
N GLY A 347 -2.68 -19.29 -17.33
CA GLY A 347 -3.19 -20.44 -16.62
C GLY A 347 -3.55 -20.13 -15.17
N GLY A 348 -4.82 -20.13 -14.84
CA GLY A 348 -5.31 -20.00 -13.46
C GLY A 348 -6.62 -19.24 -13.44
N ALA A 349 -7.00 -18.65 -12.30
CA ALA A 349 -8.24 -17.89 -12.18
C ALA A 349 -7.97 -16.38 -12.23
N ASP A 350 -7.94 -15.83 -13.44
CA ASP A 350 -7.45 -14.47 -13.67
C ASP A 350 -8.53 -13.41 -13.52
N THR A 351 -8.13 -12.19 -13.21
CA THR A 351 -9.03 -11.04 -13.11
C THR A 351 -8.59 -9.93 -14.04
N PHE A 352 -9.34 -9.76 -15.13
CA PHE A 352 -9.17 -8.65 -16.08
C PHE A 352 -9.96 -7.44 -15.60
N ILE A 353 -9.36 -6.26 -15.63
CA ILE A 353 -9.94 -5.02 -15.13
C ILE A 353 -10.08 -4.03 -16.28
N PHE A 354 -11.32 -3.72 -16.64
CA PHE A 354 -11.63 -2.60 -17.53
C PHE A 354 -12.05 -1.38 -16.73
N ARG A 355 -11.64 -0.21 -17.19
CA ARG A 355 -11.99 1.04 -16.53
C ARG A 355 -13.13 1.75 -17.25
N ALA A 356 -14.13 2.20 -16.50
CA ALA A 356 -15.27 2.93 -17.04
C ALA A 356 -14.91 4.31 -17.60
N ASP A 357 -13.73 4.84 -17.27
CA ASP A 357 -13.18 6.08 -17.82
C ASP A 357 -12.20 5.87 -19.01
N SER A 358 -11.94 4.62 -19.40
CA SER A 358 -11.20 4.24 -20.61
C SER A 358 -12.16 3.56 -21.59
N VAL A 359 -12.60 4.29 -22.61
CA VAL A 359 -13.59 3.80 -23.58
C VAL A 359 -13.23 4.14 -25.01
N ALA A 360 -13.43 3.18 -25.90
CA ALA A 360 -13.41 3.40 -27.33
C ALA A 360 -14.74 3.99 -27.82
N ALA A 361 -14.69 4.75 -28.91
CA ALA A 361 -15.87 5.30 -29.54
C ALA A 361 -16.79 4.18 -30.06
N ALA A 362 -18.10 4.41 -30.03
CA ALA A 362 -19.07 3.44 -30.50
C ALA A 362 -18.78 3.00 -31.94
N GLY A 363 -18.55 1.69 -32.13
CA GLY A 363 -18.25 1.08 -33.43
C GLY A 363 -16.76 1.07 -33.81
N ASP A 364 -15.88 1.66 -33.00
CA ASP A 364 -14.42 1.59 -33.17
C ASP A 364 -13.83 0.44 -32.37
N LEU A 365 -14.08 -0.78 -32.82
CA LEU A 365 -13.59 -2.00 -32.17
C LEU A 365 -12.06 -2.10 -32.15
N ALA A 366 -11.37 -1.37 -33.04
CA ALA A 366 -9.92 -1.41 -33.16
C ALA A 366 -9.22 -0.60 -32.07
N ALA A 367 -9.94 0.29 -31.37
CA ALA A 367 -9.44 1.10 -30.29
C ALA A 367 -9.89 0.60 -28.90
N ALA A 368 -10.48 -0.59 -28.84
CA ALA A 368 -10.97 -1.20 -27.61
C ALA A 368 -9.98 -2.24 -27.07
N ASP A 369 -9.88 -2.33 -25.75
CA ASP A 369 -9.08 -3.37 -25.09
C ASP A 369 -9.56 -4.77 -25.45
N ARG A 370 -8.64 -5.71 -25.51
CA ARG A 370 -8.89 -7.09 -25.94
C ARG A 370 -8.33 -8.09 -24.95
N VAL A 371 -9.20 -8.95 -24.44
CA VAL A 371 -8.81 -10.14 -23.66
C VAL A 371 -8.82 -11.35 -24.57
N LEU A 372 -7.70 -12.07 -24.65
CA LEU A 372 -7.49 -13.10 -25.69
C LEU A 372 -7.91 -14.51 -25.30
N ASP A 373 -7.91 -14.84 -24.01
CA ASP A 373 -7.97 -16.22 -23.52
C ASP A 373 -8.96 -16.47 -22.38
N PHE A 374 -9.86 -15.52 -22.10
CA PHE A 374 -10.83 -15.60 -21.00
C PHE A 374 -11.56 -16.94 -20.91
N ASN A 375 -11.43 -17.58 -19.75
CA ASN A 375 -12.00 -18.88 -19.45
C ASN A 375 -12.66 -18.91 -18.05
N ALA A 376 -13.97 -18.62 -18.02
CA ALA A 376 -14.78 -18.75 -16.80
C ALA A 376 -14.78 -20.17 -16.17
N GLY A 377 -14.32 -21.20 -16.89
CA GLY A 377 -14.15 -22.55 -16.35
C GLY A 377 -12.92 -22.72 -15.45
N GLU A 378 -11.88 -21.91 -15.65
CA GLU A 378 -10.68 -21.86 -14.80
C GLU A 378 -10.89 -20.94 -13.59
N GLY A 379 -11.79 -19.97 -13.74
CA GLY A 379 -12.22 -19.09 -12.67
C GLY A 379 -12.13 -17.62 -13.04
N ASP A 380 -11.85 -17.31 -14.31
CA ASP A 380 -11.63 -15.94 -14.77
C ASP A 380 -12.80 -15.02 -14.51
N ARG A 381 -12.46 -13.76 -14.24
CA ARG A 381 -13.38 -12.71 -13.85
C ARG A 381 -13.11 -11.44 -14.63
N LEU A 382 -14.18 -10.67 -14.84
CA LEU A 382 -14.11 -9.35 -15.47
C LEU A 382 -14.56 -8.28 -14.48
N GLY A 383 -13.63 -7.48 -13.98
CA GLY A 383 -13.92 -6.31 -13.15
C GLY A 383 -14.15 -5.08 -14.01
N ILE A 384 -15.24 -4.35 -13.77
CA ILE A 384 -15.44 -3.01 -14.34
C ILE A 384 -15.23 -1.97 -13.24
N ALA A 385 -14.10 -1.27 -13.30
CA ALA A 385 -13.71 -0.25 -12.34
C ALA A 385 -14.35 1.11 -12.67
N GLY A 386 -14.83 1.82 -11.65
CA GLY A 386 -15.46 3.14 -11.80
C GLY A 386 -16.99 3.13 -11.86
N ILE A 387 -17.62 1.97 -11.67
CA ILE A 387 -19.08 1.83 -11.59
C ILE A 387 -19.51 1.12 -10.31
N THR A 388 -20.78 1.23 -9.94
CA THR A 388 -21.34 0.56 -8.75
C THR A 388 -22.34 -0.54 -9.08
N ASP A 389 -22.83 -0.60 -10.32
CA ASP A 389 -23.83 -1.57 -10.74
C ASP A 389 -23.59 -2.00 -12.20
N LEU A 390 -23.55 -3.31 -12.44
CA LEU A 390 -23.42 -3.88 -13.78
C LEU A 390 -24.66 -3.66 -14.65
N ALA A 391 -25.78 -3.21 -14.10
CA ALA A 391 -26.97 -2.85 -14.88
C ALA A 391 -26.67 -1.74 -15.93
N GLU A 392 -25.59 -0.98 -15.75
CA GLU A 392 -25.13 0.05 -16.67
C GLU A 392 -24.32 -0.52 -17.85
N ILE A 393 -23.97 -1.81 -17.79
CA ILE A 393 -23.11 -2.51 -18.75
C ILE A 393 -23.91 -3.45 -19.64
N ALA A 394 -23.73 -3.30 -20.95
CA ALA A 394 -24.27 -4.21 -21.95
C ALA A 394 -23.20 -5.22 -22.39
N PHE A 395 -23.57 -6.49 -22.40
CA PHE A 395 -22.75 -7.60 -22.92
C PHE A 395 -23.41 -8.12 -24.20
N ASN A 396 -22.79 -7.85 -25.35
CA ASN A 396 -23.35 -8.14 -26.67
C ASN A 396 -22.44 -9.12 -27.42
N ALA A 397 -23.03 -10.08 -28.13
CA ALA A 397 -22.26 -10.99 -28.99
C ALA A 397 -21.79 -10.24 -30.25
N SER A 398 -20.52 -10.39 -30.60
CA SER A 398 -19.92 -9.96 -31.85
C SER A 398 -19.21 -11.14 -32.49
N GLY A 399 -19.92 -11.91 -33.32
CA GLY A 399 -19.39 -13.18 -33.83
C GLY A 399 -19.21 -14.20 -32.71
N ALA A 400 -17.97 -14.65 -32.47
CA ALA A 400 -17.62 -15.54 -31.35
C ALA A 400 -17.24 -14.77 -30.07
N ASP A 401 -17.09 -13.45 -30.18
CA ASP A 401 -16.57 -12.60 -29.13
C ASP A 401 -17.70 -11.97 -28.32
N THR A 402 -17.38 -11.50 -27.12
CA THR A 402 -18.28 -10.72 -26.28
C THR A 402 -17.79 -9.28 -26.20
N LEU A 403 -18.61 -8.36 -26.70
CA LEU A 403 -18.38 -6.92 -26.63
C LEU A 403 -19.00 -6.34 -25.34
N ILE A 404 -18.22 -5.55 -24.62
CA ILE A 404 -18.60 -4.91 -23.36
C ILE A 404 -18.81 -3.42 -23.62
N GLN A 405 -20.00 -2.90 -23.32
CA GLN A 405 -20.38 -1.54 -23.70
C GLN A 405 -21.10 -0.79 -22.58
N LEU A 406 -20.95 0.54 -22.58
CA LEU A 406 -21.80 1.42 -21.79
C LEU A 406 -23.14 1.65 -22.48
N SER A 407 -24.09 2.22 -21.73
CA SER A 407 -25.44 2.54 -22.23
C SER A 407 -25.50 3.49 -23.43
N ASP A 408 -24.47 4.32 -23.64
CA ASP A 408 -24.35 5.22 -24.79
C ASP A 408 -23.72 4.56 -26.03
N GLY A 409 -23.34 3.28 -25.92
CA GLY A 409 -22.74 2.49 -26.99
C GLY A 409 -21.22 2.58 -27.06
N SER A 410 -20.56 3.38 -26.21
CA SER A 410 -19.11 3.32 -26.08
C SER A 410 -18.66 1.91 -25.67
N ILE A 411 -17.45 1.55 -26.05
CA ILE A 411 -16.92 0.20 -25.86
C ILE A 411 -15.88 0.25 -24.76
N LEU A 412 -16.04 -0.59 -23.74
CA LEU A 412 -15.06 -0.78 -22.68
C LEU A 412 -13.97 -1.78 -23.08
N GLY A 413 -14.35 -2.78 -23.88
CA GLY A 413 -13.43 -3.80 -24.35
C GLY A 413 -14.15 -4.96 -24.99
N MET A 414 -13.38 -5.92 -25.46
CA MET A 414 -13.84 -7.13 -26.12
C MET A 414 -13.15 -8.35 -25.53
N ILE A 415 -13.93 -9.37 -25.23
CA ILE A 415 -13.42 -10.67 -24.79
C ILE A 415 -13.51 -11.63 -25.98
N GLU A 416 -12.35 -12.08 -26.47
CA GLU A 416 -12.28 -12.91 -27.67
C GLU A 416 -12.69 -14.35 -27.38
N ASN A 417 -13.42 -14.94 -28.33
CA ASN A 417 -13.85 -16.35 -28.29
C ASN A 417 -14.62 -16.77 -27.02
N ALA A 418 -15.17 -15.82 -26.25
CA ALA A 418 -15.92 -16.08 -25.04
C ALA A 418 -17.41 -15.81 -25.23
N ALA A 419 -18.25 -16.74 -24.75
CA ALA A 419 -19.71 -16.59 -24.81
C ALA A 419 -20.22 -15.52 -23.82
N VAL A 420 -21.19 -14.72 -24.26
CA VAL A 420 -21.79 -13.62 -23.49
C VAL A 420 -22.22 -14.02 -22.08
N ASP A 421 -22.89 -15.17 -21.93
CA ASP A 421 -23.37 -15.62 -20.62
C ASP A 421 -22.21 -16.00 -19.69
N ALA A 422 -21.10 -16.54 -20.23
CA ALA A 422 -19.93 -16.89 -19.43
C ALA A 422 -19.27 -15.61 -18.87
N VAL A 423 -18.99 -14.63 -19.74
CA VAL A 423 -18.39 -13.36 -19.35
C VAL A 423 -19.30 -12.59 -18.37
N ARG A 424 -20.60 -12.48 -18.69
CA ARG A 424 -21.55 -11.73 -17.85
C ARG A 424 -21.68 -12.31 -16.44
N ASN A 425 -21.69 -13.64 -16.31
CA ASN A 425 -21.82 -14.30 -15.00
C ASN A 425 -20.55 -14.20 -14.15
N ALA A 426 -19.40 -13.98 -14.79
CA ALA A 426 -18.11 -13.79 -14.14
C ALA A 426 -17.75 -12.32 -13.92
N ALA A 427 -18.56 -11.39 -14.43
CA ALA A 427 -18.32 -9.96 -14.30
C ALA A 427 -18.73 -9.42 -12.92
N PHE A 428 -18.06 -8.38 -12.46
CA PHE A 428 -18.43 -7.63 -11.26
C PHE A 428 -18.12 -6.13 -11.42
N ALA A 429 -18.87 -5.30 -10.70
CA ALA A 429 -18.64 -3.86 -10.63
C ALA A 429 -17.78 -3.50 -9.41
N THR A 430 -16.89 -2.53 -9.58
CA THR A 430 -16.10 -1.97 -8.48
C THR A 430 -15.86 -0.48 -8.64
N GLY A 431 -15.71 0.24 -7.53
CA GLY A 431 -15.34 1.66 -7.56
C GLY A 431 -13.82 1.85 -7.60
N PHE A 432 -13.36 3.00 -8.08
CA PHE A 432 -11.92 3.37 -8.06
C PHE A 432 -11.29 3.42 -6.66
N GLY A 433 -12.11 3.34 -5.60
CA GLY A 433 -11.63 3.29 -4.22
C GLY A 433 -11.25 1.89 -3.71
N ASP A 434 -11.47 0.83 -4.50
CA ASP A 434 -11.13 -0.55 -4.15
C ASP A 434 -9.64 -0.68 -3.78
N ALA A 435 -9.34 -1.47 -2.75
CA ALA A 435 -7.99 -1.58 -2.23
C ALA A 435 -7.00 -2.20 -3.23
N ALA A 436 -7.44 -3.16 -4.06
CA ALA A 436 -6.54 -3.82 -5.02
C ALA A 436 -6.07 -2.85 -6.13
N LEU A 437 -6.89 -1.87 -6.52
CA LEU A 437 -6.48 -0.85 -7.51
C LEU A 437 -5.39 0.10 -7.00
N LYS A 438 -5.06 0.04 -5.70
CA LYS A 438 -3.98 0.81 -5.07
C LYS A 438 -2.69 -0.01 -4.92
N VAL A 439 -2.70 -1.26 -5.38
CA VAL A 439 -1.48 -2.04 -5.61
C VAL A 439 -0.86 -1.52 -6.90
N GLY A 440 0.41 -1.12 -6.86
CA GLY A 440 1.08 -0.43 -7.99
C GLY A 440 0.54 0.97 -8.25
#